data_AF-A0A2V3IS22-F1
#
_entry.id   AF-A0A2V3IS22-F1
#
_cell.length_a   1.000
_cell.length_b   1.000
_cell.length_c   1.000
_cell.angle_alpha   90.00
_cell.angle_beta   90.00
_cell.angle_gamma   90.00
#
_symmetry.space_group_name_H-M   'P 1'
#
loop_
_entity.id
_entity.type
_entity.pdbx_description
1 polymer ?
#
loop_
_entity_poly.entity_id
_entity_poly.type
_entity_poly.pdbx_seq_one_letter_code
_entity_poly.pdbx_strand_id
1 'polypeptide(L)' 'MAYLHVMLGLGFDFHQKGEPMTMAESRKVYLGMLIANVGYDAKSGEEEIAAGNMDMVAFGRPDQPQNQ' A
#
# COMPACT_ATOMS: atom_id res chain seq x y z
N MET A 1 -7.17 4.70 -20.49
CA MET A 1 -6.44 5.10 -19.26
C MET A 1 -6.46 3.92 -18.31
N ALA A 2 -5.32 3.53 -17.74
CA ALA A 2 -5.17 2.38 -16.85
C ALA A 2 -4.40 2.78 -15.58
N TYR A 3 -4.47 1.95 -14.54
CA TYR A 3 -3.79 2.14 -13.26
C TYR A 3 -3.16 0.83 -12.77
N LEU A 4 -2.20 0.93 -11.86
CA LEU A 4 -1.68 -0.21 -11.09
C LEU A 4 -2.23 -0.12 -9.67
N HIS A 5 -2.89 -1.17 -9.21
CA HIS A 5 -3.45 -1.27 -7.86
C HIS A 5 -2.73 -2.39 -7.11
N VAL A 6 -1.99 -2.02 -6.06
CA VAL A 6 -1.11 -2.92 -5.32
C VAL A 6 -1.75 -3.31 -3.99
N MET A 7 -1.81 -4.60 -3.72
CA MET A 7 -2.22 -5.16 -2.43
C MET A 7 -0.96 -5.42 -1.60
N LEU A 8 -0.73 -4.64 -0.55
CA LEU A 8 0.45 -4.82 0.31
C LEU A 8 0.25 -5.99 1.29
N GLY A 9 1.35 -6.67 1.63
CA GLY A 9 1.36 -7.79 2.57
C GLY A 9 1.22 -7.39 4.06
N LEU A 10 0.76 -6.18 4.35
CA LEU A 10 0.80 -5.59 5.71
C LEU A 10 -0.36 -6.03 6.61
N GLY A 11 -1.49 -6.48 6.05
CA GLY A 11 -2.74 -6.71 6.80
C GLY A 11 -3.26 -8.15 6.84
N PHE A 12 -2.61 -9.11 6.18
CA PHE A 12 -3.12 -10.50 6.03
C PHE A 12 -2.08 -11.58 6.31
N ASP A 13 -1.25 -11.36 7.32
CA ASP A 13 -0.10 -12.20 7.66
C ASP A 13 0.94 -12.26 6.51
N PHE A 14 2.10 -11.68 6.76
CA PHE A 14 3.17 -11.66 5.76
C PHE A 14 3.82 -13.04 5.73
N HIS A 15 3.94 -13.64 4.55
CA HIS A 15 4.49 -15.00 4.43
C HIS A 15 5.99 -15.10 4.78
N GLN A 16 6.67 -13.99 5.12
CA GLN A 16 8.04 -13.94 5.67
C GLN A 16 9.11 -14.65 4.80
N LYS A 17 8.93 -14.68 3.48
CA LYS A 17 9.91 -15.26 2.54
C LYS A 17 10.78 -14.20 1.84
N GLY A 18 10.77 -12.97 2.33
CA GLY A 18 11.52 -11.84 1.80
C GLY A 18 11.22 -10.56 2.60
N GLU A 19 11.76 -9.43 2.17
CA GLU A 19 11.42 -8.13 2.73
C GLU A 19 10.05 -7.64 2.24
N PRO A 20 9.29 -6.89 3.05
CA PRO A 20 8.05 -6.28 2.61
C PRO A 20 8.29 -5.29 1.46
N MET A 21 7.51 -5.39 0.39
CA MET A 21 7.53 -4.39 -0.68
C MET A 21 6.88 -3.08 -0.22
N THR A 22 7.36 -1.98 -0.78
CA THR A 22 6.88 -0.62 -0.50
C THR A 22 6.30 0.06 -1.75
N MET A 23 5.48 1.08 -1.54
CA MET A 23 4.98 1.91 -2.65
C MET A 23 6.10 2.71 -3.30
N ALA A 24 7.10 3.15 -2.53
CA ALA A 24 8.29 3.82 -3.05
C ALA A 24 9.07 2.97 -4.07
N GLU A 25 9.17 1.65 -3.86
CA GLU A 25 9.80 0.74 -4.83
C GLU A 25 8.95 0.60 -6.10
N SER A 26 7.64 0.47 -5.94
CA SER A 26 6.71 0.40 -7.08
C SER A 26 6.75 1.68 -7.92
N ARG A 27 6.84 2.85 -7.27
CA ARG A 27 6.92 4.16 -7.94
C ARG A 27 8.15 4.31 -8.83
N LYS A 28 9.29 3.72 -8.44
CA LYS A 28 10.53 3.77 -9.24
C LYS A 28 10.38 3.11 -10.61
N VAL A 29 9.47 2.15 -10.74
CA VAL A 29 9.29 1.34 -11.96
C VAL A 29 7.98 1.61 -12.70
N TYR A 30 7.02 2.28 -12.05
CA TYR A 30 5.73 2.60 -12.64
C TYR A 30 5.38 4.08 -12.48
N LEU A 31 5.31 4.78 -13.62
CA LEU A 31 5.08 6.22 -13.69
C LEU A 31 3.59 6.60 -13.88
N GLY A 32 2.70 5.62 -14.02
CA GLY A 32 1.26 5.86 -14.13
C GLY A 32 0.57 6.03 -12.78
N MET A 33 -0.76 6.08 -12.81
CA MET A 33 -1.63 6.13 -11.63
C MET A 33 -1.45 4.89 -10.75
N LEU A 34 -0.94 5.07 -9.53
CA LEU A 34 -0.60 4.01 -8.59
C LEU A 34 -1.49 4.11 -7.34
N ILE A 35 -2.21 3.04 -7.08
CA ILE A 35 -3.16 2.94 -5.97
C ILE A 35 -2.63 1.92 -4.97
N ALA A 36 -2.43 2.32 -3.72
CA ALA A 36 -2.10 1.40 -2.65
C ALA A 36 -3.36 0.87 -1.96
N ASN A 37 -3.25 -0.34 -1.41
CA ASN A 37 -4.26 -0.94 -0.57
C ASN A 37 -3.61 -1.84 0.49
N VAL A 38 -4.35 -2.07 1.58
CA VAL A 38 -3.97 -2.85 2.78
C VAL A 38 -2.97 -2.13 3.68
N GLY A 39 -3.27 -2.05 4.98
CA GLY A 39 -2.34 -1.53 5.99
C GLY A 39 -2.25 -0.01 6.09
N TYR A 40 -3.19 0.72 5.48
CA TYR A 40 -3.28 2.18 5.59
C TYR A 40 -4.55 2.60 6.31
N ASP A 41 -4.39 3.57 7.21
CA ASP A 41 -5.46 4.45 7.68
C ASP A 41 -5.44 5.79 6.93
N ALA A 42 -6.36 6.69 7.26
CA ALA A 42 -6.44 8.00 6.60
C ALA A 42 -5.12 8.80 6.75
N LYS A 43 -4.52 8.78 7.94
CA LYS A 43 -3.32 9.57 8.24
C LYS A 43 -2.10 9.04 7.48
N SER A 44 -1.82 7.75 7.61
CA SER A 44 -0.71 7.09 6.92
C SER A 44 -0.87 7.14 5.39
N GLY A 45 -2.11 7.04 4.89
CA GLY A 45 -2.40 7.23 3.48
C GLY A 45 -2.09 8.65 2.99
N GLU A 46 -2.48 9.68 3.73
CA GLU A 46 -2.17 11.09 3.42
C GLU A 46 -0.65 11.36 3.43
N GLU A 47 0.07 10.84 4.44
CA GLU A 47 1.52 10.99 4.55
C GLU A 47 2.25 10.36 3.35
N GLU A 48 1.85 9.17 2.92
CA GLU A 48 2.49 8.44 1.81
C GLU A 48 2.17 9.08 0.44
N ILE A 49 0.97 9.64 0.27
CA ILE A 49 0.63 10.47 -0.92
C ILE A 49 1.48 11.74 -0.94
N ALA A 50 1.60 12.44 0.20
CA ALA A 50 2.42 13.65 0.32
C ALA A 50 3.91 13.38 0.04
N ALA A 51 4.40 12.18 0.35
CA ALA A 51 5.74 11.73 0.02
C ALA A 51 5.94 11.43 -1.48
N GLY A 52 4.87 11.39 -2.29
CA GLY A 52 4.92 11.12 -3.73
C GLY A 52 5.09 9.65 -4.10
N ASN A 53 4.93 8.73 -3.14
CA ASN A 53 5.13 7.30 -3.37
C ASN A 53 3.91 6.64 -4.03
N MET A 54 2.72 7.22 -3.90
CA MET A 54 1.47 6.75 -4.50
C MET A 54 0.54 7.93 -4.78
N ASP A 55 -0.49 7.70 -5.59
CA ASP A 55 -1.44 8.76 -6.00
C ASP A 55 -2.79 8.65 -5.28
N MET A 56 -3.16 7.44 -4.85
CA MET A 56 -4.40 7.15 -4.13
C MET A 56 -4.21 5.98 -3.16
N VAL A 57 -5.06 5.95 -2.14
CA VAL A 57 -5.23 4.81 -1.23
C VAL A 57 -6.66 4.28 -1.33
N ALA A 58 -6.80 2.96 -1.45
CA ALA A 58 -8.07 2.27 -1.38
C ALA A 58 -8.27 1.71 0.03
N PHE A 59 -9.47 1.89 0.58
CA PHE A 59 -9.86 1.35 1.88
C PHE A 59 -10.83 0.18 1.68
N GLY A 60 -10.43 -1.00 2.19
CA GLY A 60 -11.25 -2.20 2.18
C GLY A 60 -11.99 -2.40 3.52
N ARG A 61 -11.92 -3.63 4.05
CA ARG A 61 -12.35 -3.90 5.43
C ARG A 61 -11.35 -3.25 6.40
N PRO A 62 -11.79 -2.81 7.60
CA PRO A 62 -10.88 -2.38 8.64
C PRO A 62 -9.89 -3.50 8.95
N ASP A 63 -8.62 -3.15 9.17
CA ASP A 63 -7.60 -4.10 9.62
C ASP A 63 -8.09 -4.76 10.91
N GLN A 64 -8.11 -6.10 10.93
CA GLN A 64 -8.42 -6.85 12.13
C GLN A 64 -7.20 -6.74 13.06
N PRO A 65 -7.38 -6.54 14.38
CA PRO A 65 -6.26 -6.67 15.30
C PRO A 65 -5.62 -8.04 15.11
N GLN A 66 -4.31 -8.08 14.90
CA GLN A 66 -3.54 -9.33 14.90
C GLN A 66 -3.62 -9.89 16.31
N ASN A 67 -4.50 -10.87 16.54
CA ASN A 67 -4.48 -11.63 17.77
C ASN A 67 -3.11 -12.33 17.85
N GLN A 68 -2.31 -11.96 18.86
CA GLN A 68 -1.09 -12.66 19.26
C GLN A 68 -1.39 -14.08 19.72
#